data_AF-A0A1Q9C7K4-F1
#
_entry.id   AF-A0A1Q9C7K4-F1
#
_cell.length_a   1.000
_cell.length_b   1.000
_cell.length_c   1.000
_cell.angle_alpha   90.00
_cell.angle_beta   90.00
_cell.angle_gamma   90.00
#
_symmetry.space_group_name_H-M   'P 1'
#
loop_
_entity.id
_entity.type
_entity.pdbx_description
1 polymer ?
#
loop_
_entity_poly.entity_id
_entity_poly.type
_entity_poly.pdbx_seq_one_letter_code
_entity_poly.pdbx_strand_id
1 'polypeptide(L)'
;MQDPDKTPWQIILPKSCLQADQIACHARSIGLPQQPLTGGGRSAAEAVTHAKILQTQMSVGVLYIFSTEQSQAADGVIAKNSFVWVTGNVPAPLQAMDSSSGENERACLWESISALPEFARLHSDFPVKLRHSCSDRYSANYRAERGLREPGFMEAFSLIHLGCDVHKLSTTMGWTQASCSNEISAVLNVALTCSNLGGVRKLRDLLTALLLDEVHISEEPRPTDAITKKYREDVYALFLPLHGPDDPEDDGAPQARAAATGDQHQPDASVWAELNRRRKDDVRKWIQTDVYGNLPILREVLTPLHGLMAHMLMLSGPAYERKQAALAAQGKPREYVITSAAQGAEVDQCFHDLLNIICSDAKGLPTETFAYS
;
A
#
# COMPACT_ATOMS: atom_id res chain seq x y z
N MET A 1 54.43 -5.09 2.70
CA MET A 1 53.76 -6.36 3.07
C MET A 1 52.46 -6.41 2.29
N GLN A 2 52.40 -7.25 1.26
CA GLN A 2 51.17 -7.51 0.51
C GLN A 2 50.37 -8.57 1.27
N ASP A 3 49.07 -8.32 1.43
CA ASP A 3 48.12 -9.18 2.11
C ASP A 3 47.89 -10.46 1.27
N PRO A 4 48.36 -11.64 1.71
CA PRO A 4 48.35 -12.86 0.90
C PRO A 4 46.94 -13.45 0.66
N ASP A 5 45.91 -12.91 1.30
CA ASP A 5 44.53 -13.44 1.22
C ASP A 5 43.61 -12.68 0.24
N LYS A 6 44.12 -11.67 -0.49
CA LYS A 6 43.33 -10.99 -1.53
C LYS A 6 43.44 -11.72 -2.87
N THR A 7 42.59 -12.72 -3.08
CA THR A 7 42.33 -13.25 -4.42
C THR A 7 41.90 -12.10 -5.36
N PRO A 8 42.56 -11.91 -6.51
CA PRO A 8 42.16 -10.88 -7.46
C PRO A 8 40.76 -11.17 -7.98
N TRP A 9 39.91 -10.14 -8.02
CA TRP A 9 38.56 -10.23 -8.57
C TRP A 9 38.62 -10.78 -10.01
N GLN A 10 38.02 -11.96 -10.23
CA GLN A 10 37.86 -12.51 -11.58
C GLN A 10 36.55 -12.00 -12.16
N ILE A 11 36.65 -11.15 -13.19
CA ILE A 11 35.48 -10.69 -13.95
C ILE A 11 35.16 -11.76 -14.99
N ILE A 12 33.97 -12.37 -14.88
CA ILE A 12 33.48 -13.33 -15.89
C ILE A 12 32.91 -12.54 -17.06
N LEU A 13 33.58 -12.59 -18.21
CA LEU A 13 33.12 -11.93 -19.43
C LEU A 13 32.16 -12.84 -20.20
N PRO A 14 31.04 -12.31 -20.74
CA PRO A 14 30.19 -13.04 -21.68
C PRO A 14 30.99 -13.52 -22.89
N LYS A 15 30.71 -14.72 -23.39
CA LYS A 15 31.40 -15.29 -24.59
C LYS A 15 31.28 -14.41 -25.84
N SER A 16 30.32 -13.48 -25.86
CA SER A 16 30.10 -12.50 -26.92
C SER A 16 31.03 -11.28 -26.85
N CYS A 17 31.73 -11.05 -25.74
CA CYS A 17 32.65 -9.92 -25.57
C CYS A 17 34.06 -10.30 -26.04
N LEU A 18 34.24 -10.39 -27.36
CA LEU A 18 35.50 -10.81 -27.99
C LEU A 18 36.42 -9.63 -28.30
N GLN A 19 35.86 -8.42 -28.42
CA GLN A 19 36.58 -7.20 -28.79
C GLN A 19 36.67 -6.21 -27.62
N ALA A 20 37.71 -5.37 -27.63
CA ALA A 20 38.04 -4.47 -26.51
C ALA A 20 36.92 -3.44 -26.22
N ASP A 21 36.22 -2.98 -27.24
CA ASP A 21 35.07 -2.10 -27.16
C ASP A 21 33.84 -2.78 -26.54
N GLN A 22 33.61 -4.06 -26.84
CA GLN A 22 32.56 -4.87 -26.23
C GLN A 22 32.83 -5.14 -24.75
N ILE A 23 34.09 -5.43 -24.40
CA ILE A 23 34.54 -5.57 -23.00
C ILE A 23 34.37 -4.25 -22.25
N ALA A 24 34.75 -3.13 -22.86
CA ALA A 24 34.55 -1.81 -22.27
C ALA A 24 33.07 -1.46 -22.09
N CYS A 25 32.22 -1.85 -23.04
CA CYS A 25 30.77 -1.69 -22.95
C CYS A 25 30.18 -2.53 -21.82
N HIS A 26 30.57 -3.80 -21.72
CA HIS A 26 30.15 -4.69 -20.65
C HIS A 26 30.62 -4.19 -19.28
N ALA A 27 31.89 -3.78 -19.16
CA ALA A 27 32.44 -3.19 -17.95
C ALA A 27 31.64 -1.95 -17.50
N ARG A 28 31.26 -1.07 -18.44
CA ARG A 28 30.36 0.07 -18.15
C ARG A 28 28.97 -0.37 -17.68
N SER A 29 28.41 -1.42 -18.30
CA SER A 29 27.08 -1.93 -17.94
C SER A 29 27.03 -2.54 -16.54
N ILE A 30 28.15 -3.07 -16.03
CA ILE A 30 28.26 -3.59 -14.65
C ILE A 30 28.82 -2.55 -13.68
N GLY A 31 28.81 -1.27 -14.06
CA GLY A 31 29.18 -0.15 -13.19
C GLY A 31 30.68 0.00 -12.92
N LEU A 32 31.56 -0.67 -13.67
CA LEU A 32 33.01 -0.48 -13.51
C LEU A 32 33.41 0.91 -14.07
N PRO A 33 34.04 1.77 -13.24
CA PRO A 33 34.39 3.12 -13.64
C PRO A 33 35.48 3.10 -14.73
N GLN A 34 35.34 3.95 -15.75
CA GLN A 34 36.26 4.01 -16.89
C GLN A 34 37.56 4.80 -16.64
N GLN A 35 37.85 5.32 -15.45
CA GLN A 35 38.99 6.22 -15.31
C GLN A 35 40.26 5.60 -14.73
N PRO A 36 41.44 5.96 -15.30
CA PRO A 36 42.72 5.64 -14.72
C PRO A 36 42.87 6.34 -13.37
N LEU A 37 43.48 5.62 -12.43
CA LEU A 37 43.77 6.00 -11.05
C LEU A 37 44.57 7.32 -10.99
N THR A 38 43.89 8.46 -11.04
CA THR A 38 44.48 9.75 -10.68
C THR A 38 43.53 10.55 -9.77
N GLY A 39 43.61 10.25 -8.48
CA GLY A 39 43.59 11.31 -7.46
C GLY A 39 42.26 11.81 -6.88
N GLY A 40 41.13 11.16 -7.14
CA GLY A 40 39.85 11.52 -6.50
C GLY A 40 39.26 10.35 -5.72
N GLY A 41 39.55 10.27 -4.42
CA GLY A 41 39.01 9.24 -3.53
C GLY A 41 37.49 9.32 -3.41
N ARG A 42 36.76 8.64 -4.29
CA ARG A 42 35.41 8.19 -3.96
C ARG A 42 35.56 7.08 -2.93
N SER A 43 34.95 7.30 -1.77
CA SER A 43 34.73 6.29 -0.73
C SER A 43 34.44 4.95 -1.38
N ALA A 44 35.17 3.90 -0.99
CA ALA A 44 34.88 2.53 -1.37
C ALA A 44 33.35 2.34 -1.27
N ALA A 45 32.72 2.01 -2.39
CA ALA A 45 31.29 1.77 -2.43
C ALA A 45 30.99 0.76 -1.33
N GLU A 46 30.26 1.18 -0.32
CA GLU A 46 29.70 0.32 0.71
C GLU A 46 29.11 -0.87 -0.04
N ALA A 47 29.71 -2.05 0.13
CA ALA A 47 29.25 -3.24 -0.57
C ALA A 47 27.79 -3.42 -0.20
N VAL A 48 26.90 -3.21 -1.17
CA VAL A 48 25.46 -3.25 -0.94
C VAL A 48 25.15 -4.68 -0.48
N THR A 49 24.87 -4.84 0.81
CA THR A 49 24.63 -6.14 1.45
C THR A 49 23.29 -6.77 1.05
N HIS A 50 22.50 -6.05 0.25
CA HIS A 50 21.15 -6.42 -0.14
C HIS A 50 20.97 -6.27 -1.65
N ALA A 51 20.48 -7.33 -2.31
CA ALA A 51 20.06 -7.25 -3.70
C ALA A 51 18.65 -6.64 -3.79
N LYS A 52 18.43 -5.74 -4.74
CA LYS A 52 17.08 -5.28 -5.08
C LYS A 52 16.46 -6.26 -6.07
N ILE A 53 15.19 -6.58 -5.92
CA ILE A 53 14.50 -7.49 -6.82
C ILE A 53 13.53 -6.70 -7.68
N LEU A 54 13.71 -6.74 -9.00
CA LEU A 54 12.73 -6.28 -9.97
C LEU A 54 11.75 -7.42 -10.26
N GLN A 55 10.47 -7.12 -10.12
CA GLN A 55 9.40 -8.00 -10.55
C GLN A 55 8.72 -7.36 -11.76
N THR A 56 8.71 -8.05 -12.89
CA THR A 56 8.02 -7.62 -14.10
C THR A 56 6.78 -8.48 -14.30
N GLN A 57 5.65 -7.85 -14.65
CA GLN A 57 4.50 -8.56 -15.18
C GLN A 57 4.39 -8.23 -16.66
N MET A 58 4.35 -9.25 -17.51
CA MET A 58 4.36 -9.08 -18.94
C MET A 58 3.20 -9.84 -19.59
N SER A 59 2.59 -9.22 -20.59
CA SER A 59 1.59 -9.83 -21.45
C SER A 59 1.89 -9.46 -22.91
N VAL A 60 1.69 -10.41 -23.82
CA VAL A 60 1.81 -10.18 -25.26
C VAL A 60 0.43 -10.32 -25.86
N GLY A 61 0.05 -9.38 -26.72
CA GLY A 61 -1.23 -9.40 -27.40
C GLY A 61 -1.11 -9.04 -28.88
N VAL A 62 -1.97 -9.63 -29.69
CA VAL A 62 -2.01 -9.48 -31.14
C VAL A 62 -3.44 -9.20 -31.56
N LEU A 63 -3.63 -8.16 -32.39
CA LEU A 63 -4.93 -7.78 -32.94
C LEU A 63 -4.99 -8.18 -34.41
N TYR A 64 -5.87 -9.13 -34.72
CA TYR A 64 -6.15 -9.52 -36.10
C TYR A 64 -7.40 -8.81 -36.61
N ILE A 65 -7.37 -8.41 -37.88
CA ILE A 65 -8.53 -7.89 -38.60
C ILE A 65 -9.01 -8.97 -39.55
N PHE A 66 -10.21 -9.46 -39.32
CA PHE A 66 -10.88 -10.41 -40.19
C PHE A 66 -11.89 -9.66 -41.06
N SER A 67 -11.65 -9.67 -42.36
CA SER A 67 -12.66 -9.23 -43.32
C SER A 67 -13.56 -10.43 -43.61
N THR A 68 -14.82 -10.33 -43.20
CA THR A 68 -15.82 -11.33 -43.60
C THR A 68 -16.38 -10.87 -44.93
N GLU A 69 -16.14 -11.62 -46.01
CA GLU A 69 -16.85 -11.41 -47.27
C GLU A 69 -18.33 -11.69 -47.01
N GLN A 70 -19.12 -10.65 -46.76
CA GLN A 70 -20.56 -10.80 -46.69
C GLN A 70 -21.10 -11.00 -48.10
N SER A 71 -21.81 -12.13 -48.24
CA SER A 71 -22.56 -12.55 -49.42
C SER A 71 -23.22 -11.37 -50.13
N GLN A 72 -23.04 -11.30 -51.44
CA GLN A 72 -23.56 -10.29 -52.35
C GLN A 72 -25.04 -9.96 -52.06
N ALA A 73 -25.30 -8.89 -51.33
CA ALA A 73 -26.58 -8.19 -51.35
C ALA A 73 -26.47 -7.08 -52.39
N ALA A 74 -27.48 -6.94 -53.24
CA ALA A 74 -27.45 -6.18 -54.50
C ALA A 74 -27.21 -4.66 -54.37
N ASP A 75 -27.10 -4.11 -53.16
CA ASP A 75 -27.07 -2.65 -52.88
C ASP A 75 -25.81 -2.20 -52.11
N GLY A 76 -24.63 -2.58 -52.59
CA GLY A 76 -23.35 -2.06 -52.10
C GLY A 76 -22.76 -2.88 -50.95
N VAL A 77 -21.66 -3.58 -51.23
CA VAL A 77 -20.95 -4.41 -50.25
C VAL A 77 -20.16 -3.51 -49.30
N ILE A 78 -20.64 -3.33 -48.07
CA ILE A 78 -19.82 -2.81 -46.97
C ILE A 78 -19.09 -4.01 -46.36
N ALA A 79 -17.78 -4.12 -46.62
CA ALA A 79 -16.96 -5.12 -45.95
C ALA A 79 -17.02 -4.90 -44.43
N LYS A 80 -17.61 -5.84 -43.70
CA LYS A 80 -17.63 -5.79 -42.23
C LYS A 80 -16.32 -6.36 -41.72
N ASN A 81 -15.44 -5.47 -41.29
CA ASN A 81 -14.25 -5.84 -40.55
C ASN A 81 -14.66 -6.24 -39.14
N SER A 82 -14.18 -7.40 -38.71
CA SER A 82 -14.23 -7.87 -37.32
C SER A 82 -12.82 -7.91 -36.77
N PHE A 83 -12.69 -7.69 -35.47
CA PHE A 83 -11.39 -7.69 -34.79
C PHE A 83 -11.34 -8.86 -33.82
N VAL A 84 -10.21 -9.54 -33.78
CA VAL A 84 -9.93 -10.60 -32.80
C VAL A 84 -8.67 -10.23 -32.05
N TRP A 85 -8.81 -10.03 -30.74
CA TRP A 85 -7.70 -9.77 -29.83
C TRP A 85 -7.28 -11.07 -29.17
N VAL A 86 -6.07 -11.53 -29.50
CA VAL A 86 -5.45 -12.71 -28.88
C VAL A 86 -4.41 -12.21 -27.90
N THR A 87 -4.52 -12.58 -26.62
CA THR A 87 -3.60 -12.15 -25.58
C THR A 87 -3.16 -13.32 -24.71
N GLY A 88 -1.94 -13.24 -24.19
CA GLY A 88 -1.36 -14.21 -23.27
C GLY A 88 -0.45 -13.54 -22.24
N ASN A 89 -0.50 -14.04 -21.02
CA ASN A 89 0.43 -13.63 -19.97
C ASN A 89 1.75 -14.40 -20.13
N VAL A 90 2.85 -13.68 -19.97
CA VAL A 90 4.19 -14.27 -20.00
C VAL A 90 4.73 -14.33 -18.57
N PRO A 91 5.10 -15.51 -18.08
CA PRO A 91 5.87 -15.62 -16.85
C PRO A 91 7.20 -14.90 -17.01
N ALA A 92 7.46 -13.89 -16.18
CA ALA A 92 8.75 -13.22 -16.11
C ALA A 92 9.45 -13.60 -14.80
N PRO A 93 10.75 -13.93 -14.84
CA PRO A 93 11.51 -14.25 -13.64
C PRO A 93 11.67 -13.00 -12.76
N LEU A 94 11.87 -13.22 -11.45
CA LEU A 94 12.37 -12.17 -10.57
C LEU A 94 13.83 -11.89 -10.90
N GLN A 95 14.18 -10.62 -11.09
CA GLN A 95 15.52 -10.22 -11.52
C GLN A 95 16.23 -9.46 -10.39
N ALA A 96 17.40 -9.94 -9.99
CA ALA A 96 18.21 -9.27 -8.98
C ALA A 96 19.01 -8.12 -9.63
N MET A 97 18.98 -6.96 -8.98
CA MET A 97 19.69 -5.76 -9.37
C MET A 97 20.56 -5.28 -8.20
N ASP A 98 21.75 -4.80 -8.52
CA ASP A 98 22.65 -4.13 -7.59
C ASP A 98 22.13 -2.72 -7.22
N SER A 99 21.45 -2.04 -8.15
CA SER A 99 20.82 -0.74 -7.93
C SER A 99 19.58 -0.53 -8.79
N SER A 100 18.69 0.36 -8.35
CA SER A 100 17.49 0.80 -9.10
C SER A 100 17.84 1.89 -10.11
N SER A 101 18.89 1.69 -10.91
CA SER A 101 19.22 2.62 -11.99
C SER A 101 18.37 2.32 -13.21
N GLY A 102 18.10 3.33 -14.04
CA GLY A 102 17.32 3.12 -15.27
C GLY A 102 18.04 2.19 -16.26
N GLU A 103 19.37 2.15 -16.23
CA GLU A 103 20.19 1.21 -17.00
C GLU A 103 19.94 -0.24 -16.59
N ASN A 104 19.93 -0.51 -15.29
CA ASN A 104 19.71 -1.85 -14.76
C ASN A 104 18.28 -2.32 -15.00
N GLU A 105 17.30 -1.44 -14.73
CA GLU A 105 15.89 -1.73 -15.02
C GLU A 105 15.68 -1.99 -16.51
N ARG A 106 16.29 -1.20 -17.39
CA ARG A 106 16.27 -1.48 -18.84
C ARG A 106 16.87 -2.84 -19.16
N ALA A 107 18.03 -3.16 -18.61
CA ALA A 107 18.70 -4.43 -18.88
C ALA A 107 17.82 -5.61 -18.47
N CYS A 108 17.21 -5.53 -17.29
CA CYS A 108 16.27 -6.53 -16.78
C CYS A 108 15.03 -6.66 -17.68
N LEU A 109 14.39 -5.53 -18.02
CA LEU A 109 13.22 -5.50 -18.90
C LEU A 109 13.56 -6.07 -20.29
N TRP A 110 14.72 -5.73 -20.85
CA TRP A 110 15.16 -6.25 -22.14
C TRP A 110 15.46 -7.74 -22.09
N GLU A 111 16.11 -8.23 -21.03
CA GLU A 111 16.32 -9.65 -20.83
C GLU A 111 14.99 -10.41 -20.80
N SER A 112 13.99 -9.91 -20.07
CA SER A 112 12.65 -10.51 -20.02
C SER A 112 11.97 -10.56 -21.40
N ILE A 113 12.09 -9.49 -22.20
CA ILE A 113 11.48 -9.40 -23.52
C ILE A 113 12.24 -10.25 -24.54
N SER A 114 13.56 -10.21 -24.54
CA SER A 114 14.42 -10.94 -25.49
C SER A 114 14.47 -12.44 -25.21
N ALA A 115 14.14 -12.86 -23.99
CA ALA A 115 13.95 -14.27 -23.63
C ALA A 115 12.67 -14.88 -24.25
N LEU A 116 11.76 -14.06 -24.77
CA LEU A 116 10.55 -14.57 -25.41
C LEU A 116 10.89 -15.29 -26.73
N PRO A 117 10.58 -16.58 -26.85
CA PRO A 117 10.82 -17.32 -28.08
C PRO A 117 9.98 -16.72 -29.21
N GLU A 118 10.57 -16.61 -30.40
CA GLU A 118 9.90 -16.11 -31.61
C GLU A 118 9.38 -14.66 -31.53
N PHE A 119 9.68 -13.89 -30.47
CA PHE A 119 9.14 -12.54 -30.33
C PHE A 119 9.55 -11.60 -31.47
N ALA A 120 10.82 -11.70 -31.91
CA ALA A 120 11.34 -10.95 -33.04
C ALA A 120 10.59 -11.24 -34.36
N ARG A 121 10.31 -12.52 -34.61
CA ARG A 121 9.54 -12.97 -35.78
C ARG A 121 8.07 -12.57 -35.65
N LEU A 122 7.48 -12.73 -34.47
CA LEU A 122 6.08 -12.37 -34.23
C LEU A 122 5.86 -10.90 -34.56
N HIS A 123 6.67 -10.00 -34.00
CA HIS A 123 6.44 -8.58 -34.22
C HIS A 123 6.88 -8.10 -35.61
N SER A 124 7.66 -8.85 -36.39
CA SER A 124 8.01 -8.45 -37.76
C SER A 124 6.81 -8.47 -38.70
N ASP A 125 5.80 -9.28 -38.38
CA ASP A 125 4.61 -9.47 -39.20
C ASP A 125 3.56 -8.37 -39.00
N PHE A 126 3.74 -7.51 -37.99
CA PHE A 126 2.78 -6.44 -37.67
C PHE A 126 3.32 -5.06 -38.05
N PRO A 127 2.59 -4.28 -38.86
CA PRO A 127 2.99 -2.92 -39.23
C PRO A 127 2.89 -1.95 -38.04
N VAL A 128 1.95 -2.18 -37.14
CA VAL A 128 1.72 -1.38 -35.94
C VAL A 128 2.19 -2.17 -34.73
N LYS A 129 3.10 -1.57 -33.95
CA LYS A 129 3.71 -2.19 -32.77
C LYS A 129 3.55 -1.24 -31.61
N LEU A 130 2.86 -1.70 -30.56
CA LEU A 130 2.60 -0.92 -29.36
C LEU A 130 3.25 -1.61 -28.17
N ARG A 131 3.95 -0.83 -27.35
CA ARG A 131 4.42 -1.23 -26.03
C ARG A 131 3.60 -0.45 -25.01
N HIS A 132 2.84 -1.15 -24.19
CA HIS A 132 2.17 -0.56 -23.06
C HIS A 132 2.98 -0.85 -21.79
N SER A 133 3.46 0.19 -21.12
CA SER A 133 4.18 0.07 -19.84
C SER A 133 3.38 0.76 -18.75
N CYS A 134 3.23 0.09 -17.61
CA CYS A 134 2.62 0.63 -16.41
C CYS A 134 3.64 0.51 -15.27
N SER A 135 4.17 1.65 -14.81
CA SER A 135 5.15 1.69 -13.72
C SER A 135 4.90 2.88 -12.82
N ASP A 136 5.49 2.90 -11.62
CA ASP A 136 5.42 4.06 -10.75
C ASP A 136 6.10 5.29 -11.39
N ARG A 137 6.03 6.43 -10.70
CA ARG A 137 6.66 7.67 -11.19
C ARG A 137 8.15 7.79 -10.85
N TYR A 138 8.82 6.68 -10.54
CA TYR A 138 10.24 6.70 -10.24
C TYR A 138 11.05 7.03 -11.51
N SER A 139 12.03 7.91 -11.35
CA SER A 139 12.81 8.42 -12.50
C SER A 139 13.58 7.33 -13.25
N ALA A 140 13.98 6.26 -12.57
CA ALA A 140 14.66 5.12 -13.20
C ALA A 140 13.75 4.41 -14.20
N ASN A 141 12.46 4.22 -13.87
CA ASN A 141 11.49 3.60 -14.77
C ASN A 141 11.33 4.39 -16.07
N TYR A 142 11.20 5.71 -16.00
CA TYR A 142 11.15 6.57 -17.19
C TYR A 142 12.42 6.49 -18.01
N ARG A 143 13.59 6.45 -17.35
CA ARG A 143 14.88 6.32 -18.01
C ARG A 143 15.04 4.95 -18.68
N ALA A 144 14.56 3.89 -18.04
CA ALA A 144 14.56 2.53 -18.57
C ALA A 144 13.69 2.42 -19.83
N GLU A 145 12.45 2.91 -19.76
CA GLU A 145 11.51 2.92 -20.87
C GLU A 145 12.01 3.78 -22.04
N ARG A 146 12.62 4.95 -21.76
CA ARG A 146 13.26 5.76 -22.80
C ARG A 146 14.42 5.00 -23.45
N GLY A 147 15.24 4.33 -22.65
CA GLY A 147 16.39 3.57 -23.14
C GLY A 147 16.00 2.34 -23.96
N LEU A 148 14.80 1.77 -23.78
CA LEU A 148 14.28 0.67 -24.59
C LEU A 148 13.85 1.11 -26.00
N ARG A 149 13.71 2.41 -26.23
CA ARG A 149 13.41 2.98 -27.56
C ARG A 149 14.67 3.26 -28.39
N GLU A 150 15.85 3.09 -27.80
CA GLU A 150 17.11 3.28 -28.51
C GLU A 150 17.31 2.21 -29.60
N PRO A 151 18.06 2.51 -30.68
CA PRO A 151 18.37 1.54 -31.72
C PRO A 151 18.99 0.26 -31.15
N GLY A 152 18.53 -0.89 -31.63
CA GLY A 152 18.97 -2.21 -31.15
C GLY A 152 18.12 -2.83 -30.04
N PHE A 153 17.12 -2.10 -29.52
CA PHE A 153 16.12 -2.62 -28.57
C PHE A 153 14.74 -2.71 -29.23
N MET A 154 13.83 -1.78 -28.92
CA MET A 154 12.45 -1.74 -29.42
C MET A 154 12.16 -0.46 -30.21
N GLU A 155 13.08 -0.08 -31.10
CA GLU A 155 12.98 1.15 -31.91
C GLU A 155 11.66 1.26 -32.68
N ALA A 156 11.15 0.14 -33.21
CA ALA A 156 9.93 0.10 -34.02
C ALA A 156 8.62 0.17 -33.21
N PHE A 157 8.68 0.20 -31.87
CA PHE A 157 7.49 0.19 -31.03
C PHE A 157 7.14 1.60 -30.56
N SER A 158 5.87 1.97 -30.71
CA SER A 158 5.33 3.15 -30.05
C SER A 158 5.07 2.83 -28.58
N LEU A 159 5.59 3.66 -27.68
CA LEU A 159 5.43 3.51 -26.24
C LEU A 159 4.20 4.27 -25.74
N ILE A 160 3.31 3.56 -25.05
CA ILE A 160 2.25 4.10 -24.19
C ILE A 160 2.70 3.85 -22.76
N HIS A 161 3.15 4.88 -22.06
CA HIS A 161 3.61 4.77 -20.67
C HIS A 161 2.58 5.38 -19.72
N LEU A 162 1.93 4.54 -18.93
CA LEU A 162 0.98 4.94 -17.90
C LEU A 162 1.62 4.83 -16.52
N GLY A 163 1.24 5.75 -15.62
CA GLY A 163 1.64 5.67 -14.22
C GLY A 163 0.79 4.63 -13.47
N CYS A 164 1.41 3.87 -12.58
CA CYS A 164 0.77 2.86 -11.72
C CYS A 164 -0.32 3.49 -10.84
N ASP A 165 -1.55 2.99 -10.97
CA ASP A 165 -2.70 3.52 -10.22
C ASP A 165 -2.58 3.26 -8.72
N VAL A 166 -1.93 2.18 -8.29
CA VAL A 166 -1.64 1.94 -6.87
C VAL A 166 -0.74 3.05 -6.29
N HIS A 167 0.28 3.48 -7.04
CA HIS A 167 1.13 4.58 -6.60
C HIS A 167 0.44 5.93 -6.67
N LYS A 168 -0.42 6.16 -7.69
CA LYS A 168 -1.27 7.35 -7.73
C LYS A 168 -2.20 7.38 -6.53
N LEU A 169 -2.86 6.25 -6.23
CA LEU A 169 -3.73 6.09 -5.07
C LEU A 169 -2.97 6.33 -3.77
N SER A 170 -1.84 5.68 -3.57
CA SER A 170 -0.99 5.88 -2.39
C SER A 170 -0.58 7.34 -2.23
N THR A 171 -0.23 8.01 -3.34
CA THR A 171 0.09 9.45 -3.33
C THR A 171 -1.14 10.26 -2.95
N THR A 172 -2.28 10.03 -3.59
CA THR A 172 -3.55 10.72 -3.29
C THR A 172 -3.96 10.49 -1.85
N MET A 173 -3.90 9.26 -1.34
CA MET A 173 -4.13 8.93 0.07
C MET A 173 -3.18 9.73 0.96
N GLY A 174 -1.89 9.79 0.63
CA GLY A 174 -0.92 10.59 1.37
C GLY A 174 -1.32 12.08 1.43
N TRP A 175 -1.80 12.66 0.33
CA TRP A 175 -2.29 14.04 0.28
C TRP A 175 -3.60 14.24 1.03
N THR A 176 -4.58 13.37 0.82
CA THR A 176 -5.89 13.43 1.49
C THR A 176 -5.73 13.23 3.00
N GLN A 177 -4.80 12.38 3.41
CA GLN A 177 -4.46 12.16 4.80
C GLN A 177 -3.53 13.24 5.35
N ALA A 178 -2.87 14.07 4.52
CA ALA A 178 -1.94 15.08 5.02
C ALA A 178 -2.64 16.09 5.95
N SER A 179 -3.86 16.50 5.60
CA SER A 179 -4.68 17.42 6.40
C SER A 179 -5.17 16.83 7.71
N CYS A 180 -5.30 15.49 7.79
CA CYS A 180 -5.68 14.76 9.00
C CYS A 180 -4.56 13.85 9.53
N SER A 181 -3.30 14.14 9.19
CA SER A 181 -2.18 13.24 9.47
C SER A 181 -1.88 13.16 10.96
N ASN A 182 -2.15 14.25 11.68
CA ASN A 182 -2.04 14.33 13.14
C ASN A 182 -3.17 13.53 13.81
N GLU A 183 -4.39 13.60 13.28
CA GLU A 183 -5.60 12.92 13.72
C GLU A 183 -5.44 11.41 13.55
N ILE A 184 -5.03 10.96 12.35
CA ILE A 184 -4.78 9.55 12.04
C ILE A 184 -3.65 9.02 12.93
N SER A 185 -2.55 9.78 13.07
CA SER A 185 -1.46 9.41 13.95
C SER A 185 -1.91 9.34 15.41
N ALA A 186 -2.73 10.28 15.89
CA ALA A 186 -3.28 10.29 17.24
C ALA A 186 -4.15 9.05 17.48
N VAL A 187 -5.07 8.73 16.58
CA VAL A 187 -5.92 7.54 16.66
C VAL A 187 -5.08 6.26 16.66
N LEU A 188 -4.09 6.14 15.76
CA LEU A 188 -3.19 4.99 15.73
C LEU A 188 -2.35 4.88 17.01
N ASN A 189 -1.85 5.99 17.55
CA ASN A 189 -1.07 6.00 18.78
C ASN A 189 -1.94 5.66 20.00
N VAL A 190 -3.18 6.12 20.04
CA VAL A 190 -4.15 5.71 21.06
C VAL A 190 -4.43 4.20 20.94
N ALA A 191 -4.69 3.69 19.73
CA ALA A 191 -4.91 2.26 19.51
C ALA A 191 -3.69 1.40 19.91
N LEU A 192 -2.48 1.83 19.55
CA LEU A 192 -1.22 1.15 19.91
C LEU A 192 -0.87 1.25 21.40
N THR A 193 -1.27 2.33 22.08
CA THR A 193 -1.12 2.41 23.54
C THR A 193 -2.17 1.56 24.25
N CYS A 194 -3.35 1.39 23.65
CA CYS A 194 -4.40 0.49 24.11
C CYS A 194 -4.10 -1.00 23.83
N SER A 195 -3.26 -1.34 22.84
CA SER A 195 -2.97 -2.75 22.51
C SER A 195 -2.04 -3.44 23.51
N ASN A 196 -1.28 -2.68 24.31
CA ASN A 196 -0.53 -3.23 25.44
C ASN A 196 -1.47 -3.48 26.62
N LEU A 197 -1.57 -4.73 27.07
CA LEU A 197 -2.28 -5.11 28.31
C LEU A 197 -1.79 -4.23 29.48
N GLY A 198 -2.65 -3.33 29.96
CA GLY A 198 -2.36 -2.33 31.01
C GLY A 198 -2.29 -0.88 30.52
N GLY A 199 -2.03 -0.64 29.23
CA GLY A 199 -2.03 0.70 28.64
C GLY A 199 -3.43 1.33 28.59
N VAL A 200 -4.47 0.53 28.33
CA VAL A 200 -5.88 0.96 28.41
C VAL A 200 -6.24 1.46 29.81
N ARG A 201 -5.80 0.75 30.86
CA ARG A 201 -6.05 1.15 32.25
C ARG A 201 -5.41 2.50 32.55
N LYS A 202 -4.15 2.68 32.17
CA LYS A 202 -3.42 3.93 32.40
C LYS A 202 -3.96 5.10 31.56
N LEU A 203 -4.37 4.85 30.32
CA LEU A 203 -5.04 5.86 29.48
C LEU A 203 -6.38 6.27 30.08
N ARG A 204 -7.19 5.30 30.52
CA ARG A 204 -8.44 5.55 31.23
C ARG A 204 -8.21 6.39 32.47
N ASP A 205 -7.25 6.00 33.32
CA ASP A 205 -6.95 6.74 34.55
C ASP A 205 -6.49 8.18 34.26
N LEU A 206 -5.72 8.41 33.19
CA LEU A 206 -5.29 9.75 32.76
C LEU A 206 -6.44 10.59 32.18
N LEU A 207 -7.30 9.99 31.35
CA LEU A 207 -8.49 10.67 30.83
C LEU A 207 -9.48 10.98 31.94
N THR A 208 -9.68 10.07 32.89
CA THR A 208 -10.48 10.31 34.10
C THR A 208 -9.89 11.46 34.92
N ALA A 209 -8.57 11.50 35.11
CA ALA A 209 -7.93 12.61 35.82
C ALA A 209 -8.11 13.96 35.10
N LEU A 210 -7.91 14.01 33.78
CA LEU A 210 -8.13 15.21 32.96
C LEU A 210 -9.59 15.67 33.00
N LEU A 211 -10.53 14.74 32.84
CA LEU A 211 -11.95 15.05 32.92
C LEU A 211 -12.33 15.51 34.32
N LEU A 212 -11.81 14.92 35.40
CA LEU A 212 -12.06 15.39 36.75
C LEU A 212 -11.44 16.76 37.05
N ASP A 213 -10.34 17.10 36.38
CA ASP A 213 -9.68 18.42 36.50
C ASP A 213 -10.47 19.51 35.76
N GLU A 214 -11.03 19.20 34.58
CA GLU A 214 -11.80 20.16 33.77
C GLU A 214 -13.32 20.14 34.03
N VAL A 215 -13.87 19.08 34.66
CA VAL A 215 -15.29 19.00 35.02
C VAL A 215 -15.54 19.87 36.25
N HIS A 216 -16.04 21.07 36.00
CA HIS A 216 -16.65 21.91 37.01
C HIS A 216 -18.07 21.40 37.32
N ILE A 217 -18.21 20.63 38.40
CA ILE A 217 -19.54 20.28 38.93
C ILE A 217 -20.10 21.54 39.60
N SER A 218 -21.02 22.23 38.90
CA SER A 218 -21.80 23.29 39.51
C SER A 218 -22.84 22.66 40.44
N GLU A 219 -22.59 22.71 41.74
CA GLU A 219 -23.58 22.32 42.74
C GLU A 219 -24.67 23.38 42.82
N GLU A 220 -25.74 23.19 42.04
CA GLU A 220 -26.96 23.96 42.27
C GLU A 220 -27.63 23.51 43.58
N PRO A 221 -28.19 24.44 44.37
CA PRO A 221 -28.92 24.09 45.57
C PRO A 221 -30.04 23.10 45.21
N ARG A 222 -30.21 22.06 46.05
CA ARG A 222 -31.20 21.02 45.81
C ARG A 222 -32.56 21.67 45.51
N PRO A 223 -33.18 21.37 44.36
CA PRO A 223 -34.51 21.88 44.05
C PRO A 223 -35.46 21.51 45.19
N THR A 224 -35.97 22.51 45.90
CA THR A 224 -36.89 22.31 47.03
C THR A 224 -38.32 22.13 46.55
N ASP A 225 -38.60 22.42 45.28
CA ASP A 225 -39.93 22.28 44.73
C ASP A 225 -40.27 20.80 44.48
N ALA A 226 -41.48 20.41 44.87
CA ALA A 226 -41.95 19.04 44.80
C ALA A 226 -42.02 18.49 43.35
N ILE A 227 -42.12 19.38 42.36
CA ILE A 227 -42.23 19.03 40.95
C ILE A 227 -40.88 18.55 40.42
N THR A 228 -39.82 19.32 40.65
CA THR A 228 -38.45 18.95 40.26
C THR A 228 -37.97 17.70 41.01
N LYS A 229 -38.36 17.55 42.29
CA LYS A 229 -38.05 16.32 43.05
C LYS A 229 -38.70 15.09 42.41
N LYS A 230 -40.00 15.17 42.08
CA LYS A 230 -40.72 14.08 41.43
C LYS A 230 -40.16 13.77 40.04
N TYR A 231 -39.85 14.80 39.25
CA TYR A 231 -39.21 14.64 37.94
C TYR A 231 -37.86 13.90 38.05
N ARG A 232 -37.02 14.23 39.05
CA ARG A 232 -35.77 13.50 39.30
C ARG A 232 -35.99 12.05 39.68
N GLU A 233 -36.98 11.76 40.53
CA GLU A 233 -37.36 10.38 40.89
C GLU A 233 -37.83 9.58 39.66
N ASP A 234 -38.62 10.20 38.78
CA ASP A 234 -39.09 9.60 37.52
C ASP A 234 -37.92 9.35 36.54
N VAL A 235 -36.96 10.28 36.45
CA VAL A 235 -35.74 10.13 35.64
C VAL A 235 -34.85 9.02 36.20
N TYR A 236 -34.65 8.95 37.52
CA TYR A 236 -33.87 7.87 38.12
C TYR A 236 -34.52 6.51 37.94
N ALA A 237 -35.85 6.41 38.05
CA ALA A 237 -36.57 5.18 37.75
C ALA A 237 -36.44 4.75 36.29
N LEU A 238 -36.35 5.70 35.35
CA LEU A 238 -36.26 5.44 33.91
C LEU A 238 -34.85 4.99 33.48
N PHE A 239 -33.81 5.56 34.07
CA PHE A 239 -32.41 5.38 33.62
C PHE A 239 -31.54 4.55 34.56
N LEU A 240 -31.96 4.37 35.83
CA LEU A 240 -31.25 3.59 36.84
C LEU A 240 -32.25 2.67 37.57
N PRO A 241 -32.79 1.64 36.92
CA PRO A 241 -33.63 0.66 37.59
C PRO A 241 -32.78 -0.07 38.64
N LEU A 242 -32.89 0.35 39.90
CA LEU A 242 -32.02 -0.11 41.00
C LEU A 242 -32.25 -1.57 41.39
N HIS A 243 -33.25 -2.26 40.81
CA HIS A 243 -33.47 -3.68 41.00
C HIS A 243 -33.83 -4.35 39.67
N GLY A 244 -32.86 -5.05 39.07
CA GLY A 244 -33.15 -6.10 38.09
C GLY A 244 -33.73 -7.33 38.80
N PRO A 245 -34.65 -8.10 38.19
CA PRO A 245 -35.35 -9.19 38.89
C PRO A 245 -34.48 -10.37 39.28
N ASP A 246 -33.37 -10.64 38.60
CA ASP A 246 -32.53 -11.80 38.88
C ASP A 246 -31.12 -11.48 38.38
N ASP A 247 -30.14 -11.33 39.28
CA ASP A 247 -28.79 -11.85 39.00
C ASP A 247 -27.92 -11.94 40.28
N PRO A 248 -27.45 -13.15 40.65
CA PRO A 248 -26.46 -13.38 41.69
C PRO A 248 -25.04 -13.04 41.19
N GLU A 249 -24.22 -12.61 42.15
CA GLU A 249 -22.80 -12.23 42.01
C GLU A 249 -21.95 -13.32 41.31
N ASP A 250 -21.24 -12.95 40.23
CA ASP A 250 -20.22 -13.79 39.59
C ASP A 250 -18.87 -13.03 39.51
N ASP A 251 -17.95 -13.44 40.39
CA ASP A 251 -16.55 -13.02 40.48
C ASP A 251 -15.69 -13.90 39.54
N GLY A 252 -15.13 -13.34 38.46
CA GLY A 252 -14.26 -14.11 37.57
C GLY A 252 -13.42 -13.29 36.58
N ALA A 253 -12.24 -12.84 37.01
CA ALA A 253 -11.24 -12.19 36.14
C ALA A 253 -10.37 -13.24 35.38
N PRO A 254 -10.12 -13.10 34.05
CA PRO A 254 -9.18 -13.96 33.34
C PRO A 254 -7.75 -13.38 33.29
N GLN A 255 -6.76 -14.22 33.63
CA GLN A 255 -5.33 -13.97 33.48
C GLN A 255 -4.86 -14.08 32.02
N ALA A 256 -4.09 -13.10 31.56
CA ALA A 256 -3.47 -13.08 30.23
C ALA A 256 -2.15 -13.88 30.19
N ARG A 257 -1.99 -14.72 29.15
CA ARG A 257 -0.77 -15.46 28.82
C ARG A 257 0.14 -14.64 27.91
N ALA A 258 1.44 -14.60 28.25
CA ALA A 258 2.51 -14.02 27.45
C ALA A 258 2.96 -14.99 26.33
N ALA A 259 3.20 -14.46 25.12
CA ALA A 259 3.81 -15.19 24.02
C ALA A 259 5.01 -14.42 23.44
N ALA A 260 6.01 -15.21 23.04
CA ALA A 260 7.39 -14.93 22.67
C ALA A 260 7.63 -13.79 21.66
N THR A 261 8.63 -12.96 21.97
CA THR A 261 9.26 -11.97 21.11
C THR A 261 10.29 -12.61 20.18
N GLY A 262 10.08 -12.49 18.88
CA GLY A 262 11.10 -12.70 17.86
C GLY A 262 12.02 -11.47 17.75
N ASP A 263 13.29 -11.74 17.45
CA ASP A 263 14.41 -10.81 17.44
C ASP A 263 14.21 -9.71 16.37
N GLN A 264 13.62 -8.60 16.79
CA GLN A 264 13.53 -7.38 16.00
C GLN A 264 14.59 -6.42 16.51
N HIS A 265 15.39 -5.90 15.57
CA HIS A 265 16.37 -4.84 15.81
C HIS A 265 15.68 -3.68 16.55
N GLN A 266 15.85 -3.62 17.88
CA GLN A 266 15.22 -2.61 18.70
C GLN A 266 15.83 -1.27 18.30
N PRO A 267 15.02 -0.32 17.80
CA PRO A 267 15.48 1.05 17.61
C PRO A 267 16.05 1.54 18.94
N ASP A 268 17.15 2.30 18.87
CA ASP A 268 17.77 2.91 20.05
C ASP A 268 16.69 3.53 20.96
N ALA A 269 16.76 3.23 22.26
CA ALA A 269 15.81 3.71 23.26
C ALA A 269 15.66 5.24 23.23
N SER A 270 16.71 5.96 22.82
CA SER A 270 16.68 7.42 22.64
C SER A 270 15.69 7.84 21.53
N VAL A 271 15.67 7.12 20.40
CA VAL A 271 14.79 7.36 19.26
C VAL A 271 13.35 7.08 19.64
N TRP A 272 13.10 6.02 20.43
CA TRP A 272 11.78 5.71 20.96
C TRP A 272 11.24 6.75 21.92
N ALA A 273 12.08 7.27 22.81
CA ALA A 273 11.69 8.32 23.76
C ALA A 273 11.31 9.62 23.02
N GLU A 274 12.06 9.98 21.98
CA GLU A 274 11.78 11.15 21.14
C GLU A 274 10.47 10.98 20.36
N LEU A 275 10.29 9.82 19.70
CA LEU A 275 9.05 9.48 19.00
C LEU A 275 7.84 9.55 19.92
N ASN A 276 7.93 8.97 21.12
CA ASN A 276 6.83 9.03 22.10
C ASN A 276 6.55 10.44 22.61
N ARG A 277 7.57 11.30 22.74
CA ARG A 277 7.38 12.71 23.11
C ARG A 277 6.62 13.44 22.01
N ARG A 278 7.08 13.33 20.76
CA ARG A 278 6.43 13.94 19.59
C ARG A 278 4.98 13.50 19.45
N ARG A 279 4.69 12.20 19.60
CA ARG A 279 3.33 11.66 19.58
C ARG A 279 2.43 12.28 20.65
N LYS A 280 2.93 12.49 21.87
CA LYS A 280 2.18 13.15 22.94
C LYS A 280 1.90 14.61 22.63
N ASP A 281 2.85 15.32 22.06
CA ASP A 281 2.69 16.73 21.70
C ASP A 281 1.70 16.92 20.55
N ASP A 282 1.68 16.01 19.57
CA ASP A 282 0.71 16.04 18.47
C ASP A 282 -0.72 15.74 18.97
N VAL A 283 -0.88 14.78 19.90
CA VAL A 283 -2.17 14.52 20.57
C VAL A 283 -2.64 15.74 21.37
N ARG A 284 -1.75 16.43 22.10
CA ARG A 284 -2.11 17.66 22.83
C ARG A 284 -2.60 18.77 21.91
N LYS A 285 -1.91 19.00 20.79
CA LYS A 285 -2.33 19.99 19.79
C LYS A 285 -3.68 19.62 19.18
N TRP A 286 -3.91 18.34 18.94
CA TRP A 286 -5.18 17.86 18.40
C TRP A 286 -6.34 18.08 19.38
N ILE A 287 -6.17 17.75 20.67
CA ILE A 287 -7.21 17.97 21.71
C ILE A 287 -7.58 19.46 21.84
N GLN A 288 -6.65 20.37 21.53
CA GLN A 288 -6.92 21.82 21.51
C GLN A 288 -7.75 22.30 20.31
N THR A 289 -8.02 21.44 19.32
CA THR A 289 -8.93 21.75 18.20
C THR A 289 -10.39 21.47 18.57
N ASP A 290 -11.37 21.94 17.79
CA ASP A 290 -12.77 21.52 17.93
C ASP A 290 -12.93 20.09 17.42
N VAL A 291 -12.51 19.13 18.24
CA VAL A 291 -12.45 17.71 17.90
C VAL A 291 -13.85 17.12 17.75
N TYR A 292 -14.81 17.58 18.55
CA TYR A 292 -16.14 16.99 18.62
C TYR A 292 -16.94 17.12 17.33
N GLY A 293 -16.85 18.26 16.65
CA GLY A 293 -17.49 18.45 15.34
C GLY A 293 -16.87 17.57 14.24
N ASN A 294 -15.58 17.25 14.36
CA ASN A 294 -14.82 16.54 13.34
C ASN A 294 -14.84 15.02 13.52
N LEU A 295 -15.03 14.50 14.74
CA LEU A 295 -15.05 13.05 15.01
C LEU A 295 -16.11 12.26 14.20
N PRO A 296 -17.35 12.74 14.00
CA PRO A 296 -18.35 12.02 13.22
C PRO A 296 -17.98 11.95 11.75
N ILE A 297 -17.46 13.06 11.20
CA ILE A 297 -16.98 13.16 9.83
C ILE A 297 -15.77 12.23 9.64
N LEU A 298 -14.80 12.28 10.56
CA LEU A 298 -13.64 11.38 10.56
C LEU A 298 -14.08 9.92 10.63
N ARG A 299 -15.04 9.57 11.49
CA ARG A 299 -15.55 8.20 11.58
C ARG A 299 -16.15 7.74 10.25
N GLU A 300 -17.02 8.54 9.64
CA GLU A 300 -17.65 8.18 8.35
C GLU A 300 -16.59 8.02 7.25
N VAL A 301 -15.67 8.98 7.12
CA VAL A 301 -14.61 8.96 6.09
C VAL A 301 -13.59 7.84 6.32
N LEU A 302 -13.20 7.58 7.57
CA LEU A 302 -12.21 6.56 7.89
C LEU A 302 -12.79 5.14 7.85
N THR A 303 -14.10 4.95 7.97
CA THR A 303 -14.73 3.62 7.93
C THR A 303 -14.41 2.84 6.64
N PRO A 304 -14.65 3.37 5.42
CA PRO A 304 -14.31 2.65 4.19
C PRO A 304 -12.80 2.44 4.04
N LEU A 305 -11.98 3.41 4.47
CA LEU A 305 -10.51 3.30 4.45
C LEU A 305 -10.02 2.18 5.39
N HIS A 306 -10.57 2.09 6.60
CA HIS A 306 -10.27 1.00 7.54
C HIS A 306 -10.76 -0.34 7.01
N GLY A 307 -11.92 -0.39 6.35
CA GLY A 307 -12.42 -1.58 5.66
C GLY A 307 -11.43 -2.07 4.60
N LEU A 308 -10.94 -1.17 3.75
CA LEU A 308 -9.93 -1.46 2.73
C LEU A 308 -8.62 -1.94 3.36
N MET A 309 -8.12 -1.25 4.39
CA MET A 309 -6.90 -1.65 5.11
C MET A 309 -7.04 -3.03 5.75
N ALA A 310 -8.15 -3.30 6.44
CA ALA A 310 -8.44 -4.59 7.06
C ALA A 310 -8.49 -5.70 6.00
N HIS A 311 -9.06 -5.42 4.84
CA HIS A 311 -9.08 -6.36 3.71
C HIS A 311 -7.67 -6.65 3.20
N MET A 312 -6.85 -5.63 2.95
CA MET A 312 -5.47 -5.80 2.47
C MET A 312 -4.59 -6.56 3.48
N LEU A 313 -4.79 -6.32 4.79
CA LEU A 313 -4.14 -7.09 5.85
C LEU A 313 -4.62 -8.55 5.89
N MET A 314 -5.90 -8.78 5.61
CA MET A 314 -6.45 -10.13 5.53
C MET A 314 -5.88 -10.89 4.33
N LEU A 315 -5.77 -10.25 3.15
CA LEU A 315 -5.14 -10.82 1.96
C LEU A 315 -3.68 -11.21 2.19
N SER A 316 -2.92 -10.39 2.94
CA SER A 316 -1.52 -10.69 3.28
C SER A 316 -1.36 -11.65 4.48
N GLY A 317 -2.46 -12.05 5.11
CA GLY A 317 -2.44 -12.89 6.30
C GLY A 317 -2.33 -14.40 6.00
N PRO A 318 -1.83 -15.20 6.96
CA PRO A 318 -1.73 -16.66 6.83
C PRO A 318 -3.10 -17.34 6.69
N ALA A 319 -4.18 -16.68 7.12
CA ALA A 319 -5.54 -17.17 6.92
C ALA A 319 -5.92 -17.21 5.42
N TYR A 320 -5.55 -16.19 4.65
CA TYR A 320 -5.80 -16.14 3.21
C TYR A 320 -4.99 -17.21 2.49
N GLU A 321 -3.71 -17.38 2.83
CA GLU A 321 -2.87 -18.44 2.25
C GLU A 321 -3.43 -19.84 2.52
N ARG A 322 -3.91 -20.10 3.74
CA ARG A 322 -4.58 -21.38 4.06
C ARG A 322 -5.86 -21.57 3.24
N LYS A 323 -6.66 -20.51 3.05
CA LYS A 323 -7.85 -20.55 2.20
C LYS A 323 -7.49 -20.88 0.75
N GLN A 324 -6.48 -20.22 0.19
CA GLN A 324 -6.02 -20.45 -1.17
C GLN A 324 -5.41 -21.85 -1.37
N ALA A 325 -4.66 -22.36 -0.40
CA ALA A 325 -4.16 -23.73 -0.42
C ALA A 325 -5.30 -24.76 -0.38
N ALA A 326 -6.34 -24.51 0.43
CA ALA A 326 -7.53 -25.36 0.50
C ALA A 326 -8.31 -25.37 -0.83
N LEU A 327 -8.43 -24.22 -1.52
CA LEU A 327 -9.04 -24.14 -2.84
C LEU A 327 -8.23 -24.90 -3.90
N ALA A 328 -6.91 -24.76 -3.89
CA ALA A 328 -6.03 -25.49 -4.79
C ALA A 328 -6.11 -27.01 -4.60
N ALA A 329 -6.22 -27.48 -3.35
CA ALA A 329 -6.42 -28.90 -3.04
C ALA A 329 -7.76 -29.46 -3.58
N GLN A 330 -8.75 -28.59 -3.79
CA GLN A 330 -10.03 -28.95 -4.42
C GLN A 330 -9.98 -28.87 -5.96
N GLY A 331 -8.81 -28.63 -6.56
CA GLY A 331 -8.67 -28.45 -8.00
C GLY A 331 -9.18 -27.11 -8.52
N LYS A 332 -9.49 -26.15 -7.64
CA LYS A 332 -9.90 -24.79 -8.04
C LYS A 332 -8.65 -23.94 -8.33
N PRO A 333 -8.74 -22.96 -9.25
CA PRO A 333 -7.63 -22.05 -9.51
C PRO A 333 -7.27 -21.28 -8.24
N ARG A 334 -5.96 -21.16 -7.98
CA ARG A 334 -5.43 -20.36 -6.87
C ARG A 334 -5.39 -18.90 -7.27
N GLU A 335 -5.87 -18.04 -6.40
CA GLU A 335 -5.68 -16.59 -6.54
C GLU A 335 -4.45 -16.17 -5.73
N TYR A 336 -3.65 -15.28 -6.31
CA TYR A 336 -2.50 -14.69 -5.64
C TYR A 336 -2.86 -13.30 -5.14
N VAL A 337 -2.31 -12.92 -3.98
CA VAL A 337 -2.53 -11.60 -3.36
C VAL A 337 -2.34 -10.46 -4.36
N ILE A 338 -1.26 -10.53 -5.16
CA ILE A 338 -0.97 -9.50 -6.16
C ILE A 338 -2.00 -9.44 -7.28
N THR A 339 -2.53 -10.60 -7.70
CA THR A 339 -3.55 -10.66 -8.76
C THR A 339 -4.90 -10.18 -8.26
N SER A 340 -5.28 -10.51 -7.02
CA SER A 340 -6.51 -10.00 -6.39
C SER A 340 -6.41 -8.49 -6.18
N ALA A 341 -5.30 -8.00 -5.61
CA ALA A 341 -5.09 -6.56 -5.42
C ALA A 341 -5.05 -5.79 -6.75
N ALA A 342 -4.49 -6.38 -7.82
CA ALA A 342 -4.43 -5.76 -9.14
C ALA A 342 -5.80 -5.64 -9.83
N GLN A 343 -6.81 -6.41 -9.43
CA GLN A 343 -8.18 -6.23 -9.93
C GLN A 343 -8.79 -4.91 -9.48
N GLY A 344 -8.32 -4.35 -8.37
CA GLY A 344 -8.75 -3.04 -7.87
C GLY A 344 -10.18 -2.99 -7.34
N ALA A 345 -10.90 -4.11 -7.29
CA ALA A 345 -12.32 -4.13 -6.93
C ALA A 345 -12.61 -3.54 -5.54
N GLU A 346 -11.76 -3.82 -4.55
CA GLU A 346 -11.90 -3.30 -3.19
C GLU A 346 -11.55 -1.82 -3.11
N VAL A 347 -10.60 -1.37 -3.94
CA VAL A 347 -10.27 0.04 -4.08
C VAL A 347 -11.44 0.79 -4.70
N ASP A 348 -12.02 0.26 -5.77
CA ASP A 348 -13.19 0.82 -6.45
C ASP A 348 -14.38 0.91 -5.48
N GLN A 349 -14.63 -0.15 -4.70
CA GLN A 349 -15.68 -0.14 -3.68
C GLN A 349 -15.40 0.93 -2.60
N CYS A 350 -14.16 1.03 -2.11
CA CYS A 350 -13.79 2.06 -1.14
C CYS A 350 -14.02 3.48 -1.71
N PHE A 351 -13.69 3.71 -2.98
CA PHE A 351 -13.97 4.99 -3.64
C PHE A 351 -15.45 5.25 -3.79
N HIS A 352 -16.23 4.25 -4.20
CA HIS A 352 -17.67 4.35 -4.31
C HIS A 352 -18.30 4.72 -2.95
N ASP A 353 -17.86 4.08 -1.86
CA ASP A 353 -18.34 4.39 -0.51
C ASP A 353 -17.94 5.79 -0.06
N LEU A 354 -16.70 6.22 -0.33
CA LEU A 354 -16.24 7.58 -0.05
C LEU A 354 -17.04 8.64 -0.84
N LEU A 355 -17.30 8.39 -2.12
CA LEU A 355 -18.11 9.29 -2.95
C LEU A 355 -19.55 9.36 -2.43
N ASN A 356 -20.13 8.24 -2.00
CA ASN A 356 -21.45 8.23 -1.38
C ASN A 356 -21.48 9.05 -0.09
N ILE A 357 -20.43 8.98 0.74
CA ILE A 357 -20.31 9.79 1.96
C ILE A 357 -20.25 11.29 1.60
N ILE A 358 -19.45 11.67 0.60
CA ILE A 358 -19.32 13.08 0.16
C ILE A 358 -20.63 13.61 -0.42
N CYS A 359 -21.38 12.76 -1.13
CA CYS A 359 -22.67 13.12 -1.74
C CYS A 359 -23.85 13.03 -0.77
N SER A 360 -23.67 12.50 0.44
CA SER A 360 -24.72 12.39 1.46
C SER A 360 -24.70 13.58 2.41
N ASP A 361 -25.83 13.87 3.03
CA ASP A 361 -25.89 14.85 4.10
C ASP A 361 -24.99 14.42 5.28
N ALA A 362 -24.28 15.39 5.87
CA ALA A 362 -23.40 15.13 7.00
C ALA A 362 -24.21 14.53 8.16
N LYS A 363 -23.83 13.32 8.58
CA LYS A 363 -24.42 12.68 9.77
C LYS A 363 -23.81 13.32 11.02
N GLY A 364 -24.57 14.15 11.70
CA GLY A 364 -24.22 14.63 13.04
C GLY A 364 -24.19 13.47 14.04
N LEU A 365 -23.57 13.69 15.21
CA LEU A 365 -23.85 12.82 16.36
C LEU A 365 -25.35 12.95 16.68
N PRO A 366 -26.05 11.84 16.98
CA PRO A 366 -27.44 11.92 17.39
C PRO A 366 -27.56 12.91 18.55
N THR A 367 -28.32 13.99 18.33
CA THR A 367 -28.51 15.11 19.27
C THR A 367 -29.11 14.62 20.59
N GLU A 368 -29.82 13.49 20.55
CA GLU A 368 -30.41 12.82 21.72
C GLU A 368 -29.36 12.36 22.75
N THR A 369 -28.08 12.23 22.38
CA THR A 369 -27.01 11.86 23.31
C THR A 369 -26.47 13.05 24.12
N PHE A 370 -26.78 14.29 23.74
CA PHE A 370 -26.30 15.52 24.41
C PHE A 370 -27.42 16.36 25.04
N ALA A 371 -28.67 15.89 25.01
CA ALA A 371 -29.75 16.46 25.80
C ALA A 371 -29.65 16.03 27.27
N TYR A 372 -28.55 16.41 27.93
CA TYR A 372 -28.45 16.50 29.38
C TYR A 372 -28.28 17.98 29.73
N SER A 373 -29.42 18.67 29.84
CA SER A 373 -29.58 19.93 30.57
C SER A 373 -30.52 19.69 31.74
#